data_AF-A0A7L4N6H6-F1
#
_entry.id   AF-A0A7L4N6H6-F1
#
_cell.length_a   1.000
_cell.length_b   1.000
_cell.length_c   1.000
_cell.angle_alpha   90.00
_cell.angle_beta   90.00
_cell.angle_gamma   90.00
#
_symmetry.space_group_name_H-M   'P 1'
#
loop_
_entity.id
_entity.type
_entity.pdbx_description
1 polymer ?
#
loop_
_entity_poly.entity_id
_entity_poly.type
_entity_poly.pdbx_seq_one_letter_code
_entity_poly.pdbx_strand_id
1 'polypeptide(L)'
;PVVPSPVPPPGLAKRMKKSKQPLQVTKDLGRWKPADDLLLINAVLQTNDLTSVHLGVKFSCRFTLREIQERWYALLYDPIISKLACQAMRQLHPEAIAAIQSKVLFSKAEEQLLTKVGSSSQPSLDTFQELLHKHPQVFYPSRTAKALQLHWQLMKQYYLLDDQT
;
A
#
# COMPACT_ATOMS: atom_id res chain seq x y z
N PRO A 1 -1.45 45.35 -71.36
CA PRO A 1 -0.65 45.51 -70.12
C PRO A 1 -1.48 45.06 -68.90
N VAL A 2 -1.24 43.84 -68.43
CA VAL A 2 -1.97 43.23 -67.31
C VAL A 2 -1.04 43.16 -66.11
N VAL A 3 -1.48 43.74 -64.98
CA VAL A 3 -0.73 43.81 -63.71
C VAL A 3 -0.87 42.47 -62.98
N PRO A 4 0.19 41.85 -62.43
CA PRO A 4 0.04 40.63 -61.64
C PRO A 4 -0.36 40.96 -60.20
N SER A 5 -1.35 40.21 -59.68
CA SER A 5 -1.80 40.28 -58.29
C SER A 5 -0.79 39.63 -57.32
N PRO A 6 -0.71 40.07 -56.05
CA PRO A 6 0.24 39.51 -55.09
C PRO A 6 -0.26 38.19 -54.48
N VAL A 7 0.67 37.26 -54.29
CA VAL A 7 0.46 35.94 -53.68
C VAL A 7 0.34 36.09 -52.15
N PRO A 8 -0.60 35.42 -51.46
CA PRO A 8 -0.71 35.49 -50.00
C PRO A 8 0.40 34.69 -49.30
N PRO A 9 0.89 35.12 -48.11
CA PRO A 9 1.91 34.39 -47.38
C PRO A 9 1.34 33.13 -46.70
N PRO A 10 2.15 32.07 -46.50
CA PRO A 10 1.71 30.87 -45.82
C PRO A 10 1.54 31.13 -44.32
N GLY A 11 0.31 31.01 -43.83
CA GLY A 11 0.00 31.00 -42.41
C GLY A 11 0.52 29.72 -41.75
N LEU A 12 1.54 29.84 -40.90
CA LEU A 12 2.00 28.74 -40.05
C LEU A 12 1.42 28.89 -38.64
N ALA A 13 0.80 27.81 -38.20
CA ALA A 13 -0.12 27.66 -37.09
C ALA A 13 0.41 28.19 -35.75
N LYS A 14 -0.51 28.79 -34.97
CA LYS A 14 -0.34 29.06 -33.54
C LYS A 14 0.09 27.78 -32.82
N ARG A 15 1.34 27.74 -32.37
CA ARG A 15 1.87 26.73 -31.46
C ARG A 15 1.10 26.80 -30.14
N MET A 16 0.07 25.97 -30.00
CA MET A 16 -0.55 25.71 -28.71
C MET A 16 0.54 25.21 -27.75
N LYS A 17 0.69 25.90 -26.62
CA LYS A 17 1.51 25.46 -25.49
C LYS A 17 1.00 24.08 -25.05
N LYS A 18 1.66 23.01 -25.52
CA LYS A 18 1.50 21.68 -24.94
C LYS A 18 1.93 21.80 -23.48
N SER A 19 0.96 21.70 -22.58
CA SER A 19 1.21 21.61 -21.14
C SER A 19 2.26 20.53 -20.91
N LYS A 20 3.42 20.91 -20.38
CA LYS A 20 4.49 19.98 -20.04
C LYS A 20 4.12 19.23 -18.76
N GLN A 21 3.27 18.22 -18.87
CA GLN A 21 3.20 17.13 -17.89
C GLN A 21 2.80 15.85 -18.64
N PRO A 22 3.79 15.03 -19.06
CA PRO A 22 3.79 13.65 -18.58
C PRO A 22 5.22 13.05 -18.44
N LEU A 23 6.21 13.85 -18.05
CA LEU A 23 7.60 13.36 -17.90
C LEU A 23 7.96 12.90 -16.48
N GLN A 24 7.14 13.21 -15.47
CA GLN A 24 7.40 12.77 -14.09
C GLN A 24 6.89 11.34 -13.84
N VAL A 25 5.77 10.95 -14.45
CA VAL A 25 5.11 9.65 -14.21
C VAL A 25 5.99 8.45 -14.60
N THR A 26 6.83 8.58 -15.63
CA THR A 26 7.71 7.47 -16.06
C THR A 26 9.00 7.34 -15.26
N LYS A 27 9.41 8.40 -14.53
CA LYS A 27 10.67 8.42 -13.80
C LYS A 27 10.60 7.58 -12.52
N ASP A 28 9.40 7.43 -11.96
CA ASP A 28 9.16 6.69 -10.71
C ASP A 28 8.80 5.21 -10.92
N LEU A 29 8.56 4.77 -12.17
CA LEU A 29 8.27 3.36 -12.48
C LEU A 29 9.42 2.43 -12.07
N GLY A 30 10.68 2.90 -12.13
CA GLY A 30 11.85 2.12 -11.74
C GLY A 30 12.10 2.06 -10.23
N ARG A 31 11.37 2.87 -9.43
CA ARG A 31 11.59 2.95 -7.98
C ARG A 31 10.81 1.91 -7.19
N TRP A 32 9.65 1.51 -7.71
CA TRP A 32 8.79 0.49 -7.10
C TRP A 32 9.35 -0.91 -7.35
N LYS A 33 9.63 -1.64 -6.26
CA LYS A 33 10.04 -3.04 -6.33
C LYS A 33 8.80 -3.94 -6.30
N PRO A 34 8.89 -5.19 -6.81
CA PRO A 34 7.79 -6.14 -6.70
C PRO A 34 7.36 -6.38 -5.24
N ALA A 35 8.32 -6.32 -4.30
CA ALA A 35 8.04 -6.40 -2.88
C ALA A 35 7.21 -5.22 -2.35
N ASP A 36 7.42 -4.01 -2.88
CA ASP A 36 6.66 -2.82 -2.50
C ASP A 36 5.24 -2.88 -3.06
N ASP A 37 5.07 -3.34 -4.30
CA ASP A 37 3.75 -3.53 -4.91
C ASP A 37 2.92 -4.56 -4.12
N LEU A 38 3.52 -5.70 -3.75
CA LEU A 38 2.84 -6.73 -2.97
C LEU A 38 2.46 -6.21 -1.57
N LEU A 39 3.37 -5.49 -0.92
CA LEU A 39 3.11 -4.90 0.39
C LEU A 39 1.99 -3.84 0.32
N LEU A 40 2.00 -3.00 -0.71
CA LEU A 40 0.97 -1.99 -0.93
C LEU A 40 -0.40 -2.64 -1.12
N ILE A 41 -0.49 -3.66 -1.98
CA ILE A 41 -1.74 -4.39 -2.22
C ILE A 41 -2.26 -5.01 -0.92
N ASN A 42 -1.42 -5.76 -0.21
CA ASN A 42 -1.84 -6.42 1.03
C ASN A 42 -2.26 -5.40 2.10
N ALA A 43 -1.53 -4.31 2.25
CA ALA A 43 -1.85 -3.28 3.25
C ALA A 43 -3.15 -2.55 2.91
N VAL A 44 -3.40 -2.20 1.65
CA VAL A 44 -4.65 -1.56 1.22
C VAL A 44 -5.84 -2.51 1.37
N LEU A 45 -5.69 -3.79 1.01
CA LEU A 45 -6.74 -4.78 1.22
C LEU A 45 -7.06 -4.98 2.71
N GLN A 46 -6.07 -4.82 3.58
CA GLN A 46 -6.24 -5.00 5.03
C GLN A 46 -6.84 -3.78 5.73
N THR A 47 -6.49 -2.55 5.32
CA THR A 47 -6.93 -1.33 6.01
C THR A 47 -8.03 -0.57 5.29
N ASN A 48 -8.15 -0.75 3.97
CA ASN A 48 -8.97 0.07 3.09
C ASN A 48 -8.71 1.59 3.25
N ASP A 49 -7.50 1.99 3.65
CA ASP A 49 -7.11 3.39 3.86
C ASP A 49 -5.65 3.63 3.50
N LEU A 50 -5.43 4.41 2.43
CA LEU A 50 -4.10 4.78 1.95
C LEU A 50 -3.34 5.70 2.91
N THR A 51 -4.04 6.45 3.77
CA THR A 51 -3.38 7.28 4.78
C THR A 51 -2.72 6.41 5.84
N SER A 52 -3.44 5.43 6.38
CA SER A 52 -2.90 4.41 7.28
C SER A 52 -1.74 3.65 6.65
N VAL A 53 -1.83 3.31 5.36
CA VAL A 53 -0.71 2.67 4.63
C VAL A 53 0.51 3.58 4.59
N HIS A 54 0.35 4.85 4.23
CA HIS A 54 1.47 5.79 4.16
C HIS A 54 2.18 5.99 5.50
N LEU A 55 1.41 6.03 6.61
CA LEU A 55 1.95 6.25 7.95
C LEU A 55 2.52 4.97 8.58
N GLY A 56 1.90 3.83 8.31
CA GLY A 56 2.18 2.56 8.99
C GLY A 56 3.13 1.63 8.25
N VAL A 57 3.32 1.80 6.93
CA VAL A 57 4.09 0.85 6.11
C VAL A 57 5.49 1.39 5.77
N LYS A 58 6.51 0.55 5.98
CA LYS A 58 7.89 0.83 5.57
C LYS A 58 8.23 0.12 4.26
N PHE A 59 8.09 0.84 3.16
CA PHE A 59 8.54 0.41 1.83
C PHE A 59 10.06 0.44 1.69
N SER A 60 10.56 -0.04 0.55
CA SER A 60 12.00 -0.08 0.23
C SER A 60 12.65 1.30 0.15
N CYS A 61 11.86 2.35 -0.09
CA CYS A 61 12.27 3.74 0.03
C CYS A 61 11.10 4.60 0.54
N ARG A 62 11.37 5.86 0.89
CA ARG A 62 10.31 6.79 1.30
C ARG A 62 9.47 7.19 0.08
N PHE A 63 8.17 6.96 0.18
CA PHE A 63 7.16 7.47 -0.74
C PHE A 63 6.28 8.47 -0.02
N THR A 64 5.91 9.53 -0.71
CA THR A 64 4.85 10.45 -0.29
C THR A 64 3.48 9.79 -0.41
N LEU A 65 2.48 10.30 0.32
CA LEU A 65 1.10 9.83 0.17
C LEU A 65 0.61 9.89 -1.28
N ARG A 66 0.97 10.97 -2.00
CA ARG A 66 0.61 11.15 -3.40
C ARG A 66 1.21 10.06 -4.30
N GLU A 67 2.48 9.72 -4.12
CA GLU A 67 3.12 8.65 -4.90
C GLU A 67 2.49 7.28 -4.62
N ILE A 68 2.08 7.02 -3.37
CA ILE A 68 1.36 5.80 -2.99
C ILE A 68 -0.02 5.75 -3.68
N GLN A 69 -0.76 6.86 -3.68
CA GLN A 69 -2.05 6.98 -4.36
C GLN A 69 -1.92 6.76 -5.87
N GLU A 70 -0.95 7.44 -6.51
CA GLU A 70 -0.66 7.30 -7.93
C GLU A 70 -0.26 5.86 -8.28
N ARG A 71 0.55 5.20 -7.44
CA ARG A 71 0.92 3.79 -7.65
C ARG A 71 -0.27 2.86 -7.50
N TRP A 72 -1.09 3.03 -6.46
CA TRP A 72 -2.30 2.23 -6.26
C TRP A 72 -3.25 2.35 -7.45
N TYR A 73 -3.47 3.58 -7.93
CA TYR A 73 -4.28 3.83 -9.13
C TYR A 73 -3.69 3.14 -10.36
N ALA A 74 -2.37 3.23 -10.58
CA ALA A 74 -1.70 2.58 -11.69
C ALA A 74 -1.81 1.04 -11.64
N LEU A 75 -1.69 0.43 -10.46
CA LEU A 75 -1.85 -1.03 -10.28
C LEU A 75 -3.26 -1.51 -10.63
N LEU A 76 -4.28 -0.66 -10.42
CA LEU A 76 -5.68 -0.98 -10.72
C LEU A 76 -6.08 -0.70 -12.18
N TYR A 77 -5.62 0.41 -12.74
CA TYR A 77 -6.20 0.96 -13.98
C TYR A 77 -5.23 1.04 -15.16
N ASP A 78 -3.91 1.02 -14.95
CA ASP A 78 -2.96 0.94 -16.06
C ASP A 78 -2.72 -0.54 -16.41
N PRO A 79 -3.22 -1.02 -17.57
CA PRO A 79 -3.15 -2.44 -17.91
C PRO A 79 -1.71 -2.93 -18.14
N ILE A 80 -0.78 -2.04 -18.49
CA ILE A 80 0.63 -2.38 -18.70
C ILE A 80 1.31 -2.54 -17.34
N ILE A 81 1.16 -1.54 -16.46
CA ILE A 81 1.75 -1.57 -15.11
C ILE A 81 1.19 -2.73 -14.31
N SER A 82 -0.14 -2.92 -14.33
CA SER A 82 -0.82 -4.01 -13.63
C SER A 82 -0.26 -5.37 -14.07
N LYS A 83 -0.19 -5.62 -15.38
CA LYS A 83 0.35 -6.88 -15.93
C LYS A 83 1.80 -7.13 -15.52
N LEU A 84 2.66 -6.12 -15.65
CA LEU A 84 4.09 -6.24 -15.32
C LEU A 84 4.29 -6.46 -13.81
N ALA A 85 3.60 -5.71 -12.96
CA ALA A 85 3.67 -5.87 -11.51
C ALA A 85 3.20 -7.27 -11.09
N CYS A 86 2.07 -7.75 -11.62
CA CYS A 86 1.58 -9.11 -11.35
C CYS A 86 2.56 -10.21 -11.81
N GLN A 87 3.27 -10.00 -12.93
CA GLN A 87 4.30 -10.94 -13.37
C GLN A 87 5.51 -10.93 -12.44
N ALA A 88 5.98 -9.75 -12.04
CA ALA A 88 7.15 -9.61 -11.19
C ALA A 88 6.90 -10.11 -9.75
N MET A 89 5.72 -9.82 -9.17
CA MET A 89 5.33 -10.32 -7.85
C MET A 89 5.26 -11.85 -7.80
N ARG A 90 4.82 -12.51 -8.89
CA ARG A 90 4.78 -13.97 -8.99
C ARG A 90 6.16 -14.64 -9.01
N GLN A 91 7.22 -13.87 -9.30
CA GLN A 91 8.60 -14.36 -9.30
C GLN A 91 9.29 -14.17 -7.93
N LEU A 92 8.61 -13.59 -6.94
CA LEU A 92 9.16 -13.45 -5.59
C LEU A 92 9.36 -14.82 -4.94
N HIS A 93 10.50 -14.99 -4.26
CA HIS A 93 10.77 -16.19 -3.47
C HIS A 93 9.73 -16.32 -2.34
N PRO A 94 9.25 -17.54 -2.00
CA PRO A 94 8.27 -17.75 -0.94
C PRO A 94 8.66 -17.11 0.40
N GLU A 95 9.95 -17.13 0.74
CA GLU A 95 10.47 -16.48 1.95
C GLU A 95 10.29 -14.95 1.93
N ALA A 96 10.50 -14.32 0.76
CA ALA A 96 10.27 -12.89 0.60
C ALA A 96 8.77 -12.56 0.74
N ILE A 97 7.88 -13.40 0.21
CA ILE A 97 6.43 -13.26 0.37
C ILE A 97 6.05 -13.33 1.85
N ALA A 98 6.54 -14.33 2.59
CA ALA A 98 6.29 -14.46 4.02
C ALA A 98 6.79 -13.23 4.81
N ALA A 99 7.98 -12.71 4.46
CA ALA A 99 8.54 -11.50 5.07
C ALA A 99 7.78 -10.21 4.72
N ILE A 100 7.10 -10.16 3.57
CA ILE A 100 6.21 -9.06 3.19
C ILE A 100 4.89 -9.16 3.98
N GLN A 101 4.32 -10.37 4.02
CA GLN A 101 3.07 -10.65 4.70
C GLN A 101 3.15 -10.38 6.22
N SER A 102 4.30 -10.64 6.86
CA SER A 102 4.50 -10.32 8.28
C SER A 102 4.51 -8.81 8.60
N LYS A 103 4.70 -7.95 7.59
CA LYS A 103 4.69 -6.48 7.73
C LYS A 103 3.33 -5.85 7.45
N VAL A 104 2.34 -6.63 7.08
CA VAL A 104 0.98 -6.13 6.79
C VAL A 104 0.36 -5.58 8.07
N LEU A 105 -0.24 -4.40 7.98
CA LEU A 105 -0.86 -3.69 9.09
C LEU A 105 -1.98 -4.51 9.74
N PHE A 106 -2.24 -4.30 11.03
CA PHE A 106 -3.42 -4.89 11.66
C PHE A 106 -4.68 -4.17 11.17
N SER A 107 -5.73 -4.93 10.87
CA SER A 107 -7.05 -4.36 10.56
C SER A 107 -7.76 -3.95 11.84
N LYS A 108 -8.74 -3.05 11.73
CA LYS A 108 -9.59 -2.66 12.86
C LYS A 108 -10.29 -3.86 13.51
N ALA A 109 -10.68 -4.86 12.71
CA ALA A 109 -11.32 -6.07 13.22
C ALA A 109 -10.36 -6.94 14.03
N GLU A 110 -9.09 -7.04 13.60
CA GLU A 110 -8.04 -7.72 14.38
C GLU A 110 -7.80 -6.98 15.70
N GLU A 111 -7.69 -5.65 15.66
CA GLU A 111 -7.46 -4.82 16.84
C GLU A 111 -8.61 -4.93 17.84
N GLN A 112 -9.87 -4.92 17.38
CA GLN A 112 -11.06 -5.12 18.23
C GLN A 112 -11.09 -6.47 18.97
N LEU A 113 -10.43 -7.51 18.45
CA LEU A 113 -10.27 -8.76 19.19
C LEU A 113 -9.17 -8.66 20.23
N LEU A 114 -8.11 -7.91 19.94
CA LEU A 114 -7.00 -7.68 20.86
C LEU A 114 -7.37 -6.74 22.02
N THR A 115 -8.25 -5.75 21.81
CA THR A 115 -8.69 -4.83 22.89
C THR A 115 -9.39 -5.55 24.03
N LYS A 116 -10.04 -6.69 23.74
CA LYS A 116 -10.75 -7.53 24.73
C LYS A 116 -9.83 -8.34 25.62
N VAL A 117 -8.55 -8.46 25.28
CA VAL A 117 -7.56 -9.11 26.12
C VAL A 117 -7.12 -8.11 27.19
N GLY A 118 -7.65 -8.28 28.42
CA GLY A 118 -7.49 -7.29 29.48
C GLY A 118 -6.03 -7.01 29.87
N SER A 119 -5.69 -5.75 30.10
CA SER A 119 -4.33 -5.28 30.38
C SER A 119 -3.71 -5.86 31.65
N SER A 120 -4.53 -6.22 32.64
CA SER A 120 -4.12 -6.77 33.94
C SER A 120 -3.95 -8.29 33.94
N SER A 121 -4.53 -8.98 32.95
CA SER A 121 -4.19 -10.37 32.70
C SER A 121 -2.72 -10.41 32.26
N GLN A 122 -1.94 -11.39 32.70
CA GLN A 122 -0.62 -11.66 32.12
C GLN A 122 -0.84 -12.69 31.01
N PRO A 123 -1.35 -12.31 29.81
CA PRO A 123 -1.69 -13.29 28.78
C PRO A 123 -0.44 -14.00 28.32
N SER A 124 -0.49 -15.34 28.33
CA SER A 124 0.58 -16.16 27.79
C SER A 124 0.53 -16.16 26.26
N LEU A 125 1.54 -16.76 25.63
CA LEU A 125 1.52 -16.97 24.18
C LEU A 125 0.33 -17.83 23.75
N ASP A 126 -0.10 -18.78 24.59
CA ASP A 126 -1.24 -19.67 24.34
C ASP A 126 -2.56 -18.90 24.21
N THR A 127 -2.73 -17.81 24.97
CA THR A 127 -3.92 -16.94 24.86
C THR A 127 -4.06 -16.39 23.44
N PHE A 128 -2.96 -15.93 22.83
CA PHE A 128 -2.98 -15.40 21.46
C PHE A 128 -3.06 -16.51 20.41
N GLN A 129 -2.53 -17.70 20.69
CA GLN A 129 -2.69 -18.86 19.84
C GLN A 129 -4.16 -19.32 19.79
N GLU A 130 -4.83 -19.35 20.94
CA GLU A 130 -6.25 -19.65 21.04
C GLU A 130 -7.10 -18.60 20.31
N LEU A 131 -6.74 -17.32 20.43
CA LEU A 131 -7.42 -16.23 19.74
C LEU A 131 -7.36 -16.38 18.21
N LEU A 132 -6.20 -16.78 17.66
CA LEU A 132 -6.05 -17.09 16.23
C LEU A 132 -6.94 -18.26 15.80
N HIS A 133 -6.97 -19.35 16.58
CA HIS A 133 -7.79 -20.51 16.27
C HIS A 133 -9.29 -20.23 16.35
N LYS A 134 -9.72 -19.35 17.27
CA LYS A 134 -11.12 -18.96 17.43
C LYS A 134 -11.62 -18.04 16.31
N HIS A 135 -10.74 -17.22 15.72
CA HIS A 135 -11.11 -16.22 14.72
C HIS A 135 -10.26 -16.29 13.44
N PRO A 136 -10.17 -17.45 12.76
CA PRO A 136 -9.28 -17.62 11.62
C PRO A 136 -9.64 -16.74 10.40
N GLN A 137 -10.90 -16.29 10.32
CA GLN A 137 -11.39 -15.42 9.24
C GLN A 137 -11.16 -13.93 9.50
N VAL A 138 -10.84 -13.55 10.74
CA VAL A 138 -10.60 -12.15 11.11
C VAL A 138 -9.13 -11.80 11.00
N PHE A 139 -8.26 -12.70 11.45
CA PHE A 139 -6.82 -12.50 11.40
C PHE A 139 -6.27 -12.71 10.00
N TYR A 140 -5.30 -11.86 9.64
CA TYR A 140 -4.59 -12.02 8.38
C TYR A 140 -3.86 -13.38 8.36
N PRO A 141 -3.85 -14.14 7.25
CA PRO A 141 -3.40 -15.54 7.25
C PRO A 141 -1.97 -15.78 7.74
N SER A 142 -1.08 -14.78 7.65
CA SER A 142 0.31 -14.88 8.12
C SER A 142 0.50 -14.44 9.57
N ARG A 143 -0.57 -14.18 10.32
CA ARG A 143 -0.46 -13.80 11.74
C ARG A 143 0.02 -14.97 12.58
N THR A 144 0.84 -14.64 13.57
CA THR A 144 1.35 -15.59 14.55
C THR A 144 0.98 -15.12 15.95
N ALA A 145 0.87 -16.05 16.90
CA ALA A 145 0.60 -15.70 18.30
C ALA A 145 1.61 -14.67 18.83
N LYS A 146 2.86 -14.75 18.38
CA LYS A 146 3.90 -13.79 18.73
C LYS A 146 3.65 -12.39 18.16
N ALA A 147 3.21 -12.30 16.91
CA ALA A 147 2.86 -11.03 16.29
C ALA A 147 1.68 -10.36 17.01
N LEU A 148 0.65 -11.12 17.37
CA LEU A 148 -0.49 -10.64 18.16
C LEU A 148 -0.04 -10.15 19.54
N GLN A 149 0.78 -10.92 20.25
CA GLN A 149 1.31 -10.53 21.55
C GLN A 149 2.09 -9.21 21.48
N LEU A 150 2.97 -9.06 20.48
CA LEU A 150 3.74 -7.83 20.29
C LEU A 150 2.82 -6.64 19.99
N HIS A 151 1.81 -6.82 19.14
CA HIS A 151 0.85 -5.76 18.84
C HIS A 151 0.01 -5.39 20.06
N TRP A 152 -0.48 -6.37 20.81
CA TRP A 152 -1.21 -6.15 22.07
C TRP A 152 -0.35 -5.40 23.10
N GLN A 153 0.94 -5.71 23.21
CA GLN A 153 1.86 -4.96 24.09
C GLN A 153 1.97 -3.48 23.68
N LEU A 154 2.02 -3.20 22.37
CA LEU A 154 1.98 -1.83 21.86
C LEU A 154 0.64 -1.15 22.19
N MET A 155 -0.48 -1.81 21.92
CA MET A 155 -1.81 -1.29 22.26
C MET A 155 -1.93 -0.96 23.74
N LYS A 156 -1.44 -1.85 24.62
CA LYS A 156 -1.37 -1.63 26.07
C LYS A 156 -0.53 -0.41 26.45
N GLN A 157 0.63 -0.25 25.81
CA GLN A 157 1.54 0.88 26.05
C GLN A 157 0.90 2.22 25.66
N TYR A 158 0.06 2.22 24.63
CA TYR A 158 -0.63 3.42 24.13
C TYR A 158 -2.05 3.60 24.70
N TYR A 159 -2.45 2.83 25.72
CA TYR A 159 -3.78 2.90 26.35
C TYR A 159 -4.93 2.68 25.36
N LEU A 160 -4.78 1.69 24.48
CA LEU A 160 -5.75 1.35 23.43
C LEU A 160 -6.56 0.09 23.74
N LEU A 161 -6.47 -0.46 24.96
CA LEU A 161 -7.28 -1.61 25.40
C LEU A 161 -8.57 -1.13 26.06
N ASP A 162 -9.63 -1.95 25.99
CA ASP A 162 -10.97 -1.56 26.50
C ASP A 162 -10.95 -1.26 28.01
N ASP A 163 -10.07 -1.90 28.78
CA ASP A 163 -9.93 -1.67 30.22
C ASP A 163 -9.03 -0.49 30.59
N GLN A 164 -8.46 0.19 29.59
CA GLN A 164 -7.62 1.38 29.74
C GLN A 164 -8.30 2.67 29.26
N THR A 165 -9.43 2.56 28.57
CA THR A 165 -10.23 3.67 28.01
C THR A 165 -11.57 3.79 28.71
#